data_AF-A0A382IN25-F1
#
_entry.id   AF-A0A382IN25-F1
#
_cell.length_a   1.000
_cell.length_b   1.000
_cell.length_c   1.000
_cell.angle_alpha   90.00
_cell.angle_beta   90.00
_cell.angle_gamma   90.00
#
_symmetry.space_group_name_H-M   'P 1'
#
loop_
_entity.id
_entity.type
_entity.pdbx_description
1 polymer ?
#
loop_
_entity_poly.entity_id
_entity_poly.type
_entity_poly.pdbx_seq_one_letter_code
_entity_poly.pdbx_strand_id
1 'polypeptide(L)' 'MSNPAIIHPKLQNHYKRFSFIKDFYNYNPKNVLDIGALDGRWSRAMSQIFPDTKFLMIEANKEMEQKLSSTN' A
#
# COMPACT_ATOMS: atom_id res chain seq x y z
N MET A 1 1.88 5.29 18.81
CA MET A 1 1.73 5.09 17.36
C MET A 1 0.79 6.16 16.85
N SER A 2 1.28 7.11 16.03
CA SER A 2 0.41 8.11 15.40
C SER A 2 -0.45 7.42 14.36
N ASN A 3 -1.73 7.26 14.68
CA ASN A 3 -2.72 6.73 13.75
C ASN A 3 -2.86 7.77 12.62
N PRO A 4 -2.51 7.47 11.35
CA PRO A 4 -2.67 8.45 10.29
C PRO A 4 -4.12 8.90 10.23
N ALA A 5 -4.33 10.21 10.17
CA ALA A 5 -5.65 10.82 10.23
C ALA A 5 -6.51 10.24 9.10
N ILE A 6 -7.54 9.49 9.51
CA ILE A 6 -8.59 8.88 8.68
C ILE A 6 -8.07 7.75 7.76
N ILE A 7 -7.81 6.59 8.36
CA ILE A 7 -7.68 5.34 7.60
C ILE A 7 -9.08 4.89 7.15
N HIS A 8 -9.27 4.66 5.85
CA HIS A 8 -10.50 4.02 5.35
C HIS A 8 -10.74 2.70 6.11
N PRO A 9 -11.93 2.41 6.67
CA PRO A 9 -12.14 1.27 7.58
C PRO A 9 -11.64 -0.08 7.05
N LYS A 10 -11.80 -0.31 5.74
CA LYS A 10 -11.30 -1.53 5.07
C LYS A 10 -9.76 -1.67 5.04
N LEU A 11 -9.01 -0.60 5.29
CA LEU A 11 -7.54 -0.60 5.31
C LEU A 11 -6.95 -0.74 6.71
N GLN A 12 -7.73 -0.55 7.78
CA GLN A 12 -7.21 -0.51 9.16
C GLN A 12 -6.38 -1.75 9.52
N ASN A 13 -6.82 -2.94 9.10
CA ASN A 13 -6.10 -4.19 9.35
C ASN A 13 -4.79 -4.28 8.55
N HIS A 14 -4.71 -3.66 7.37
CA HIS A 14 -3.47 -3.58 6.59
C HIS A 14 -2.43 -2.70 7.30
N TYR A 15 -2.82 -1.51 7.78
CA TYR A 15 -1.91 -0.65 8.55
C TYR A 15 -1.35 -1.37 9.78
N LYS A 16 -2.23 -1.99 10.59
CA LYS A 16 -1.81 -2.74 11.78
C LYS A 16 -0.79 -3.84 11.42
N ARG A 17 -1.03 -4.59 10.35
CA ARG A 17 -0.14 -5.67 9.90
C ARG A 17 1.21 -5.13 9.44
N PHE A 18 1.22 -4.07 8.63
CA PHE A 18 2.46 -3.47 8.12
C PHE A 18 3.28 -2.80 9.20
N SER A 19 2.66 -2.06 10.11
CA SER A 19 3.35 -1.47 11.27
C SER A 19 3.97 -2.56 12.14
N PHE A 20 3.22 -3.63 12.43
CA PHE A 20 3.77 -4.76 13.17
C PHE A 20 4.99 -5.38 12.46
N ILE A 21 4.90 -5.60 11.14
CA ILE A 21 6.01 -6.17 10.37
C ILE A 21 7.23 -5.24 10.38
N LYS A 22 7.03 -3.94 10.20
CA LYS A 22 8.10 -2.93 10.26
C LYS A 22 8.78 -2.96 11.63
N ASP A 23 8.01 -2.86 12.70
CA ASP A 23 8.55 -2.63 14.04
C ASP A 23 9.11 -3.91 14.67
N PHE A 24 8.41 -5.04 14.49
CA PHE A 24 8.80 -6.31 15.11
C PHE A 24 9.91 -7.03 14.34
N TYR A 25 9.83 -7.05 13.01
CA TYR A 25 10.83 -7.74 12.18
C TYR A 25 11.91 -6.80 11.63
N ASN A 26 11.85 -5.50 11.93
CA ASN A 26 12.71 -4.47 11.32
C ASN A 26 12.74 -4.56 9.78
N TYR A 27 11.60 -4.91 9.19
CA TYR A 27 11.48 -5.15 7.76
C TYR A 27 11.31 -3.82 7.02
N ASN A 28 12.06 -3.62 5.92
CA ASN A 28 11.99 -2.41 5.11
C ASN A 28 12.17 -2.73 3.61
N PRO A 29 11.09 -3.08 2.88
CA PRO A 29 11.19 -3.48 1.48
C PRO A 29 11.57 -2.29 0.60
N LYS A 30 12.50 -2.50 -0.33
CA LYS A 30 12.88 -1.45 -1.31
C LYS A 30 12.02 -1.46 -2.56
N ASN A 31 11.55 -2.62 -2.97
CA ASN A 31 10.69 -2.79 -4.14
C ASN A 31 9.54 -3.74 -3.81
N VAL A 32 8.34 -3.43 -4.29
CA VAL A 32 7.13 -4.25 -4.16
C VAL A 32 6.46 -4.39 -5.52
N LEU A 33 6.07 -5.61 -5.85
CA LEU A 33 5.20 -5.92 -6.98
C LEU A 33 3.79 -6.21 -6.43
N ASP A 34 2.81 -5.40 -6.82
CA ASP A 34 1.40 -5.53 -6.42
C ASP A 34 0.59 -6.04 -7.61
N ILE A 35 0.11 -7.29 -7.53
CA ILE A 35 -0.63 -7.97 -8.60
C ILE A 35 -2.11 -7.97 -8.24
N GLY A 36 -2.95 -7.47 -9.15
CA GLY A 36 -4.35 -7.20 -8.85
C GLY A 36 -4.51 -5.91 -8.05
N ALA A 37 -3.77 -4.88 -8.45
CA ALA A 37 -3.65 -3.63 -7.71
C ALA A 37 -4.95 -2.82 -7.61
N LEU A 38 -5.99 -3.15 -8.40
CA LEU A 38 -7.28 -2.46 -8.44
C LEU A 38 -7.09 -0.95 -8.68
N ASP A 39 -7.28 -0.14 -7.64
CA ASP A 39 -7.11 1.32 -7.66
C ASP A 39 -5.91 1.76 -6.81
N GLY A 40 -4.98 0.85 -6.55
CA GLY A 40 -3.71 1.10 -5.85
C GLY A 40 -3.84 1.45 -4.37
N ARG A 41 -5.04 1.39 -3.79
CA ARG A 41 -5.28 1.77 -2.37
C ARG A 41 -4.44 0.99 -1.38
N TRP A 42 -4.10 -0.27 -1.69
CA TRP A 42 -3.27 -1.12 -0.84
C TRP A 42 -1.81 -0.67 -0.88
N SER A 43 -1.26 -0.49 -2.09
CA SER A 43 0.09 0.03 -2.29
C SER A 43 0.27 1.41 -1.66
N ARG A 44 -0.74 2.30 -1.76
CA ARG A 44 -0.76 3.61 -1.09
C ARG A 44 -0.78 3.51 0.43
N ALA A 45 -1.50 2.54 1.00
CA ALA A 45 -1.47 2.31 2.44
C ALA A 45 -0.09 1.83 2.91
N MET A 46 0.55 0.97 2.12
CA MET A 46 1.88 0.47 2.40
C MET A 46 2.94 1.58 2.29
N SER A 47 2.86 2.47 1.30
CA SER A 47 3.81 3.57 1.12
C SER A 47 3.78 4.58 2.27
N GLN A 48 2.65 4.74 2.97
CA GLN A 48 2.58 5.57 4.18
C GLN A 48 3.40 5.00 5.35
N ILE A 49 3.64 3.69 5.38
CA ILE A 49 4.45 3.02 6.41
C ILE A 49 5.90 2.83 5.95
N PHE A 50 6.09 2.59 4.66
CA PHE A 50 7.38 2.39 4.00
C PHE A 50 7.57 3.43 2.88
N PRO A 51 7.91 4.68 3.22
CA PRO A 51 7.94 5.80 2.25
C PRO A 51 9.00 5.65 1.16
N ASP A 52 10.07 4.90 1.42
CA ASP A 52 11.16 4.68 0.45
C ASP A 52 10.91 3.47 -0.47
N THR A 53 9.80 2.76 -0.31
CA THR A 53 9.47 1.60 -1.13
C THR A 53 8.99 2.03 -2.52
N LYS A 54 9.55 1.44 -3.57
CA LYS A 54 9.08 1.57 -4.94
C LYS A 54 8.05 0.51 -5.26
N PHE A 55 6.97 0.89 -5.93
CA PHE A 55 5.88 -0.01 -6.28
C PHE A 55 5.78 -0.17 -7.80
N LEU A 56 5.67 -1.42 -8.24
CA LEU A 56 5.15 -1.76 -9.56
C LEU A 56 3.77 -2.38 -9.36
N MET A 57 2.74 -1.71 -9.87
CA MET A 57 1.35 -2.13 -9.73
C MET A 57 0.85 -2.69 -11.05
N ILE A 58 0.30 -3.91 -11.02
CA ILE A 58 -0.24 -4.62 -12.19
C ILE A 58 -1.72 -4.88 -11.95
N GLU A 59 -2.55 -4.47 -12.91
CA GLU A 59 -3.99 -4.72 -12.89
C GLU A 59 -4.43 -5.20 -14.27
N ALA A 60 -5.20 -6.30 -14.28
CA ALA A 60 -5.65 -6.94 -15.52
C ALA A 60 -6.92 -6.27 -16.06
N ASN A 61 -7.78 -5.75 -15.18
CA ASN A 61 -8.99 -5.06 -15.57
C ASN A 61 -8.66 -3.67 -16.14
N LYS A 62 -8.81 -3.53 -17.46
CA LYS A 62 -8.57 -2.28 -18.18
C LYS A 62 -9.44 -1.11 -17.70
N GLU A 63 -10.64 -1.35 -17.17
CA GLU A 63 -11.49 -0.29 -16.61
C GLU A 63 -10.86 0.38 -15.38
N MET A 64 -9.90 -0.28 -14.74
CA MET A 64 -9.18 0.24 -13.58
C MET A 64 -7.93 1.03 -13.96
N GLU A 65 -7.51 1.02 -15.24
CA GLU A 65 -6.29 1.68 -15.71
C GLU A 65 -6.23 3.15 -15.26
N GLN A 66 -7.28 3.94 -15.54
CA GLN A 66 -7.33 5.35 -15.14
C GLN A 66 -7.24 5.55 -13.61
N LYS A 67 -7.93 4.69 -12.84
CA LYS A 67 -7.92 4.77 -11.37
C LYS A 67 -6.56 4.41 -10.81
N LEU A 68 -5.94 3.34 -11.32
CA LEU A 68 -4.64 2.88 -10.88
C LEU A 68 -3.55 3.89 -11.24
N SER A 69 -3.53 4.41 -12.47
CA SER A 69 -2.57 5.42 -12.92
C SER A 69 -2.63 6.71 -12.11
N SER A 70 -3.79 7.06 -11.54
CA SER A 70 -3.97 8.23 -10.67
C SER A 70 -3.42 8.07 -9.24
N THR A 71 -2.85 6.90 -8.91
CA THR A 71 -2.36 6.58 -7.56
C THR A 71 -0.94 7.10 -7.29
N ASN A 72 -0.18 7.43 -8.34
CA ASN A 72 1.21 7.90 -8.26
C ASN A 72 1.31 9.42 -8.22
#